data_AF-A0A7W1UNX9-F1
#
_entry.id   AF-A0A7W1UNX9-F1
#
_cell.length_a   1.000
_cell.length_b   1.000
_cell.length_c   1.000
_cell.angle_alpha   90.00
_cell.angle_beta   90.00
_cell.angle_gamma   90.00
#
_symmetry.space_group_name_H-M   'P 1'
#
loop_
_entity.id
_entity.type
_entity.pdbx_description
1 polymer ?
#
loop_
_entity_poly.entity_id
_entity_poly.type
_entity_poly.pdbx_seq_one_letter_code
_entity_poly.pdbx_strand_id
1 'polypeptide(L)'
;MQHESEIREPLILGNKSYHQITEDIVKPIEGKANKYWYILLTVSIICFMWGIGCLAYTIGTGIGVWGSNNGVDWAWDITNFVWWIGIGHAGTLISAVLLLFRQKWRMAINRSAEAMTIFAVLCAAIFVLLHTGRPWLDYMLFPLPNQFGSLWPNFNSPLLWDVFAVSTYATVSI
;
A
#
# COMPACT_ATOMS: atom_id res chain seq x y z
N MET A 1 14.82 5.44 -39.10
CA MET A 1 15.76 5.27 -37.97
C MET A 1 15.30 6.18 -36.85
N GLN A 2 15.29 5.71 -35.60
CA GLN A 2 14.89 6.56 -34.48
C GLN A 2 16.02 7.57 -34.23
N HIS A 3 15.73 8.87 -34.36
CA HIS A 3 16.69 9.92 -34.06
C HIS A 3 16.70 10.16 -32.54
N GLU A 4 17.77 9.74 -31.85
CA GLU A 4 18.00 10.08 -30.45
C GLU A 4 19.01 11.24 -30.35
N SER A 5 18.83 12.10 -29.35
CA SER A 5 19.72 13.24 -29.11
C SER A 5 21.03 12.78 -28.46
N GLU A 6 22.15 13.33 -28.92
CA GLU A 6 23.50 13.06 -28.40
C GLU A 6 23.70 13.48 -26.94
N ILE A 7 22.81 14.33 -26.39
CA ILE A 7 22.88 14.82 -25.01
C ILE A 7 22.42 13.74 -24.01
N ARG A 8 21.69 12.71 -24.45
CA ARG A 8 21.13 11.69 -23.54
C ARG A 8 22.18 10.66 -23.16
N GLU A 9 22.37 10.49 -21.85
CA GLU A 9 23.20 9.42 -21.31
C GLU A 9 22.48 8.05 -21.38
N PRO A 10 23.24 6.95 -21.56
CA PRO A 10 22.67 5.61 -21.61
C PRO A 10 22.12 5.19 -20.22
N LEU A 11 20.87 4.73 -20.19
CA LEU A 11 20.21 4.25 -18.96
C LEU A 11 20.68 2.86 -18.51
N ILE A 12 21.17 2.04 -19.45
CA ILE A 12 21.73 0.71 -19.16
C ILE A 12 23.23 0.81 -19.37
N LEU A 13 23.97 0.59 -18.29
CA LEU A 13 25.43 0.60 -18.31
C LEU A 13 25.97 -0.80 -18.62
N GLY A 14 27.03 -0.84 -19.42
CA GLY A 14 27.58 -2.08 -19.98
C GLY A 14 26.77 -2.56 -21.18
N ASN A 15 27.45 -3.13 -22.19
CA ASN A 15 26.84 -3.65 -23.40
C ASN A 15 26.10 -4.97 -23.12
N LYS A 16 25.00 -4.91 -22.35
CA LYS A 16 24.23 -6.09 -21.92
C LYS A 16 23.31 -6.60 -23.03
N SER A 17 23.34 -7.90 -23.27
CA SER A 17 22.36 -8.57 -24.15
C SER A 17 21.05 -8.85 -23.40
N TYR A 18 19.96 -9.12 -24.13
CA TYR A 18 18.67 -9.50 -23.52
C TYR A 18 18.79 -10.72 -22.62
N HIS A 19 19.59 -11.72 -23.01
CA HIS A 19 19.82 -12.92 -22.20
C HIS A 19 20.50 -12.56 -20.87
N GLN A 20 21.52 -11.70 -20.89
CA GLN A 20 22.19 -11.26 -19.66
C GLN A 20 21.27 -10.49 -18.71
N ILE A 21 20.38 -9.64 -19.24
CA ILE A 21 19.40 -8.92 -18.42
C ILE A 21 18.45 -9.90 -17.73
N THR A 22 17.97 -10.92 -18.45
CA THR A 22 17.11 -11.96 -17.86
C THR A 22 17.84 -12.73 -16.76
N GLU A 23 19.04 -13.21 -17.03
CA GLU A 23 19.87 -13.93 -16.04
C GLU A 23 20.09 -13.07 -14.78
N ASP A 24 20.43 -11.79 -14.94
CA ASP A 24 20.68 -10.89 -13.80
C ASP A 24 19.43 -10.68 -12.92
N ILE A 25 18.24 -10.58 -13.52
CA ILE A 25 16.97 -10.38 -12.80
C ILE A 25 16.49 -11.68 -12.14
N VAL A 26 16.68 -12.83 -12.79
CA VAL A 26 16.19 -14.13 -12.33
C VAL A 26 17.12 -14.78 -11.30
N LYS A 27 18.43 -14.52 -11.37
CA LYS A 27 19.42 -15.04 -10.42
C LYS A 27 19.06 -14.91 -8.93
N PRO A 28 18.57 -13.76 -8.41
CA PRO A 28 18.15 -13.67 -7.01
C PRO A 28 16.90 -14.50 -6.67
N ILE A 29 16.11 -14.91 -7.66
CA ILE A 29 14.91 -15.76 -7.50
C ILE A 29 15.29 -17.24 -7.47
N GLU A 30 16.21 -17.66 -8.34
CA GLU A 30 16.67 -19.06 -8.42
C GLU A 30 17.69 -19.42 -7.33
N GLY A 31 18.41 -18.43 -6.82
CA GLY A 31 19.41 -18.61 -5.77
C GLY A 31 18.80 -18.81 -4.37
N LYS A 32 19.63 -19.28 -3.43
CA LYS A 32 19.27 -19.32 -2.02
C LYS A 32 19.40 -17.93 -1.39
N ALA A 33 18.44 -17.55 -0.56
CA ALA A 33 18.52 -16.34 0.24
C ALA A 33 19.72 -16.41 1.20
N ASN A 34 20.38 -15.25 1.41
CA ASN A 34 21.53 -15.17 2.31
C ASN A 34 21.09 -15.08 3.78
N LYS A 35 22.05 -15.21 4.71
CA LYS A 35 21.79 -15.13 6.16
C LYS A 35 21.12 -13.81 6.57
N TYR A 36 21.49 -12.69 5.95
CA TYR A 36 20.93 -11.38 6.26
C TYR A 36 19.45 -11.27 5.91
N TRP A 37 19.02 -11.87 4.80
CA TRP A 37 17.62 -11.93 4.41
C TRP A 37 16.78 -12.64 5.47
N TYR A 38 17.25 -13.79 5.97
CA TYR A 38 16.56 -14.51 7.05
C TYR A 38 16.51 -13.71 8.35
N ILE A 39 17.61 -13.03 8.73
CA ILE A 39 17.63 -12.17 9.92
C ILE A 39 16.57 -11.07 9.82
N LEU A 40 16.55 -10.32 8.71
CA LEU A 40 15.60 -9.23 8.51
C LEU A 40 14.16 -9.73 8.44
N LEU A 41 13.93 -10.88 7.78
CA LEU A 41 12.62 -11.51 7.74
C LEU A 41 12.15 -11.92 9.13
N THR A 42 13.00 -12.56 9.93
CA THR A 42 12.66 -12.96 11.31
C THR A 42 12.31 -11.74 12.17
N VAL A 43 13.09 -10.66 12.10
CA VAL A 43 12.78 -9.41 12.82
C VAL A 43 11.43 -8.84 12.35
N SER A 44 11.19 -8.81 11.04
CA SER A 44 9.94 -8.31 10.46
C SER A 44 8.73 -9.13 10.93
N ILE A 45 8.85 -10.47 10.97
CA ILE A 45 7.80 -11.38 11.46
C ILE A 45 7.55 -11.16 12.95
N ILE A 46 8.59 -10.99 13.78
CA ILE A 46 8.42 -10.73 15.21
C ILE A 46 7.66 -9.42 15.44
N CYS A 47 8.06 -8.34 14.76
CA CYS A 47 7.36 -7.05 14.83
C CYS A 47 5.91 -7.16 14.35
N PHE A 48 5.68 -7.89 13.26
CA PHE A 48 4.34 -8.12 12.72
C PHE A 48 3.45 -8.89 13.72
N MET A 49 3.94 -9.98 14.30
CA MET A 49 3.22 -10.77 15.29
C MET A 49 2.92 -9.96 16.57
N TRP A 50 3.86 -9.12 17.01
CA TRP A 50 3.63 -8.20 18.10
C TRP A 50 2.51 -7.19 17.77
N GLY A 51 2.53 -6.62 16.56
CA GLY A 51 1.46 -5.76 16.05
C GLY A 51 0.09 -6.44 16.06
N ILE A 52 -0.01 -7.69 15.59
CA ILE A 52 -1.26 -8.48 15.69
C ILE A 52 -1.73 -8.59 17.14
N GLY A 53 -0.81 -8.85 18.08
CA GLY A 53 -1.13 -8.91 19.50
C GLY A 53 -1.73 -7.60 20.04
N CYS A 54 -1.15 -6.44 19.66
CA CYS A 54 -1.67 -5.12 20.04
C CYS A 54 -3.05 -4.83 19.43
N LEU A 55 -3.27 -5.22 18.18
CA LEU A 55 -4.57 -5.07 17.51
C LEU A 55 -5.64 -5.96 18.15
N ALA A 56 -5.31 -7.22 18.45
CA ALA A 56 -6.21 -8.14 19.14
C ALA A 56 -6.59 -7.62 20.54
N TYR A 57 -5.63 -7.07 21.28
CA TYR A 57 -5.89 -6.40 22.56
C TYR A 57 -6.84 -5.22 22.41
N THR A 58 -6.64 -4.37 21.39
CA THR A 58 -7.53 -3.23 21.10
C THR A 58 -8.95 -3.69 20.80
N ILE A 59 -9.13 -4.70 19.95
CA ILE A 59 -10.46 -5.23 19.60
C ILE A 59 -11.15 -5.81 20.84
N GLY A 60 -10.40 -6.50 21.71
CA GLY A 60 -10.93 -7.12 22.92
C GLY A 60 -11.26 -6.14 24.06
N THR A 61 -10.60 -4.99 24.12
CA THR A 61 -10.75 -4.01 25.22
C THR A 61 -11.45 -2.71 24.82
N GLY A 62 -11.44 -2.36 23.54
CA GLY A 62 -12.02 -1.15 22.98
C GLY A 62 -10.98 -0.08 22.63
N ILE A 63 -11.40 0.89 21.80
CA ILE A 63 -10.53 1.93 21.23
C ILE A 63 -9.92 2.89 22.26
N GLY A 64 -10.49 2.95 23.47
CA GLY A 64 -10.03 3.84 24.54
C GLY A 64 -8.57 3.60 24.96
N VAL A 65 -7.99 2.44 24.62
CA VAL A 65 -6.58 2.13 24.91
C VAL A 65 -5.60 2.91 24.02
N TRP A 66 -6.07 3.59 22.96
CA TRP A 66 -5.22 4.36 22.03
C TRP A 66 -4.78 5.72 22.58
N GLY A 67 -5.39 6.20 23.66
CA GLY A 67 -5.05 7.49 24.27
C GLY A 67 -5.65 8.71 23.57
N SER A 68 -6.56 8.51 22.62
CA SER A 68 -7.44 9.57 22.11
C SER A 68 -8.37 10.08 23.22
N ASN A 69 -8.83 11.32 23.11
CA ASN A 69 -9.75 11.93 24.07
C ASN A 69 -10.83 12.72 23.34
N ASN A 70 -11.91 13.09 24.05
CA ASN A 70 -13.06 13.78 23.45
C ASN A 70 -12.77 15.18 22.86
N GLY A 71 -11.57 15.73 23.07
CA GLY A 71 -11.11 16.95 22.39
C GLY A 71 -10.26 16.66 21.15
N VAL A 72 -9.65 15.48 21.08
CA VAL A 72 -8.81 14.99 19.98
C VAL A 72 -9.11 13.50 19.76
N ASP A 73 -10.19 13.25 19.05
CA ASP A 73 -10.68 11.88 18.81
C ASP A 73 -9.81 11.13 17.79
N TRP A 74 -9.16 11.87 16.88
CA TRP A 74 -8.21 11.35 15.91
C TRP A 74 -6.80 11.87 16.16
N ALA A 75 -5.83 10.97 16.19
CA ALA A 75 -4.42 11.26 16.38
C ALA A 75 -3.58 10.31 15.53
N TRP A 76 -2.95 9.31 16.14
CA TRP A 76 -2.04 8.39 15.45
C TRP A 76 -2.71 7.50 14.42
N ASP A 77 -3.98 7.20 14.61
CA ASP A 77 -4.79 6.40 13.70
C ASP A 77 -4.90 7.04 12.32
N ILE A 78 -5.49 8.24 12.23
CA ILE A 78 -5.62 8.95 10.96
C ILE A 78 -4.26 9.42 10.44
N THR A 79 -3.33 9.77 11.34
CA THR A 79 -1.98 10.21 10.94
C THR A 79 -1.24 9.10 10.20
N ASN A 80 -1.24 7.88 10.75
CA ASN A 80 -0.59 6.74 10.11
C ASN A 80 -1.35 6.30 8.86
N PHE A 81 -2.69 6.34 8.86
CA PHE A 81 -3.50 6.07 7.67
C PHE A 81 -3.08 6.96 6.49
N VAL A 82 -3.12 8.29 6.67
CA VAL A 82 -2.77 9.25 5.61
C VAL A 82 -1.31 9.13 5.21
N TRP A 83 -0.41 8.84 6.17
CA TRP A 83 1.01 8.63 5.89
C TRP A 83 1.24 7.42 4.98
N TRP A 84 0.60 6.28 5.25
CA TRP A 84 0.70 5.08 4.42
C TRP A 84 0.09 5.27 3.03
N ILE A 85 -1.07 5.92 2.92
CA ILE A 85 -1.66 6.28 1.61
C ILE A 85 -0.71 7.21 0.82
N GLY A 86 -0.09 8.18 1.50
CA GLY A 86 0.91 9.08 0.92
C GLY A 86 2.10 8.33 0.32
N ILE A 87 2.63 7.31 1.02
CA ILE A 87 3.70 6.44 0.48
C ILE A 87 3.22 5.71 -0.78
N GLY A 88 1.99 5.19 -0.76
CA GLY A 88 1.41 4.47 -1.90
C GLY A 88 1.32 5.32 -3.17
N HIS A 89 1.05 6.62 -3.06
CA HIS A 89 0.94 7.51 -4.22
C HIS A 89 2.25 7.69 -4.99
N ALA A 90 3.40 7.57 -4.32
CA ALA A 90 4.69 7.63 -5.01
C ALA A 90 4.83 6.50 -6.05
N GLY A 91 4.33 5.30 -5.73
CA GLY A 91 4.42 4.16 -6.64
C GLY A 91 3.52 4.29 -7.86
N THR A 92 2.29 4.77 -7.69
CA THR A 92 1.36 4.98 -8.81
C THR A 92 1.74 6.15 -9.70
N LEU A 93 2.40 7.17 -9.15
CA LEU A 93 3.03 8.23 -9.96
C LEU A 93 4.11 7.65 -10.88
N ILE A 94 4.98 6.78 -10.35
CA ILE A 94 6.05 6.16 -11.13
C ILE A 94 5.48 5.22 -12.22
N SER A 95 4.46 4.42 -11.90
CA SER A 95 3.93 3.43 -12.85
C SER A 95 3.03 4.05 -13.93
N ALA A 96 2.19 5.03 -13.60
CA ALA A 96 1.21 5.62 -14.52
C ALA A 96 1.65 6.99 -15.08
N VAL A 97 2.00 7.96 -14.23
CA VAL A 97 2.27 9.33 -14.68
C VAL A 97 3.54 9.39 -15.55
N LEU A 98 4.63 8.75 -15.11
CA LEU A 98 5.87 8.69 -15.90
C LEU A 98 5.68 7.91 -17.22
N LEU A 99 4.77 6.93 -17.24
CA LEU A 99 4.39 6.23 -18.46
C LEU A 99 3.72 7.19 -19.46
N LEU A 100 2.75 7.99 -19.01
CA LEU A 100 2.07 8.99 -19.86
C LEU A 100 3.04 10.02 -20.45
N PHE A 101 4.00 10.47 -19.65
CA PHE A 101 5.07 11.38 -20.10
C PHE A 101 6.20 10.68 -20.85
N ARG A 102 6.06 9.39 -21.18
CA ARG A 102 7.03 8.58 -21.92
C ARG A 102 8.45 8.64 -21.34
N GLN A 103 8.55 8.73 -20.02
CA GLN A 103 9.84 8.77 -19.32
C GLN A 103 10.46 7.36 -19.30
N LYS A 104 11.50 7.13 -20.11
CA LYS A 104 12.10 5.79 -20.29
C LYS A 104 12.81 5.27 -19.03
N TRP A 105 13.30 6.14 -18.16
CA TRP A 105 14.06 5.76 -16.95
C TRP A 105 13.23 5.02 -15.90
N ARG A 106 11.90 5.19 -15.92
CA ARG A 106 10.99 4.50 -14.98
C ARG A 106 11.09 2.96 -15.06
N MET A 107 11.52 2.42 -16.21
CA MET A 107 11.54 0.98 -16.49
C MET A 107 12.32 0.15 -15.47
N ALA A 108 13.36 0.72 -14.86
CA ALA A 108 14.16 0.03 -13.85
C ALA A 108 13.50 0.00 -12.45
N ILE A 109 12.47 0.81 -12.20
CA ILE A 109 11.92 1.06 -10.85
C ILE A 109 10.43 0.68 -10.76
N ASN A 110 9.68 0.67 -11.88
CA ASN A 110 8.22 0.46 -11.85
C ASN A 110 7.78 -0.73 -11.01
N ARG A 111 8.45 -1.88 -11.13
CA ARG A 111 8.00 -3.11 -10.47
C ARG A 111 8.15 -3.04 -8.95
N SER A 112 9.24 -2.46 -8.44
CA SER A 112 9.41 -2.26 -7.00
C SER A 112 8.50 -1.14 -6.49
N ALA A 113 8.25 -0.11 -7.30
CA ALA A 113 7.30 0.95 -6.99
C ALA A 113 5.85 0.44 -6.89
N GLU A 114 5.42 -0.44 -7.79
CA GLU A 114 4.12 -1.12 -7.73
C GLU A 114 3.99 -1.98 -6.48
N ALA A 115 5.01 -2.80 -6.16
CA ALA A 115 5.02 -3.60 -4.94
C ALA A 115 4.93 -2.73 -3.66
N MET A 116 5.65 -1.60 -3.63
CA MET A 116 5.59 -0.62 -2.55
C MET A 116 4.17 -0.07 -2.37
N THR A 117 3.46 0.27 -3.46
CA THR A 117 2.06 0.72 -3.40
C THR A 117 1.17 -0.32 -2.73
N ILE A 118 1.24 -1.58 -3.19
CA ILE A 118 0.37 -2.64 -2.69
C ILE A 118 0.58 -2.83 -1.18
N PHE A 119 1.84 -2.94 -0.73
CA PHE A 119 2.11 -3.11 0.71
C PHE A 119 1.73 -1.88 1.54
N ALA A 120 1.94 -0.67 1.03
CA ALA A 120 1.53 0.56 1.72
C ALA A 120 0.01 0.65 1.88
N VAL A 121 -0.75 0.30 0.84
CA VAL A 121 -2.23 0.27 0.90
C VAL A 121 -2.73 -0.79 1.88
N LEU A 122 -2.09 -1.97 1.93
CA LEU A 122 -2.42 -3.00 2.92
C LEU A 122 -2.17 -2.50 4.36
N CYS A 123 -1.08 -1.77 4.61
CA CYS A 123 -0.84 -1.14 5.91
C CYS A 123 -1.87 -0.04 6.24
N ALA A 124 -2.25 0.79 5.26
CA ALA A 124 -3.29 1.80 5.44
C ALA A 124 -4.66 1.18 5.79
N ALA A 125 -5.01 0.06 5.15
CA ALA A 125 -6.27 -0.63 5.37
C ALA A 125 -6.49 -1.09 6.83
N ILE A 126 -5.40 -1.37 7.56
CA ILE A 126 -5.46 -1.73 8.99
C ILE A 126 -6.11 -0.58 9.79
N PHE A 127 -5.73 0.66 9.52
CA PHE A 127 -6.26 1.83 10.24
C PHE A 127 -7.71 2.12 9.85
N VAL A 128 -8.06 2.01 8.57
CA VAL A 128 -9.45 2.19 8.11
C VAL A 128 -10.39 1.20 8.82
N LEU A 129 -9.98 -0.07 8.92
CA LEU A 129 -10.82 -1.12 9.49
C LEU A 129 -10.84 -1.16 11.01
N LEU A 130 -9.81 -0.68 11.70
CA LEU A 130 -9.67 -0.89 13.15
C LEU A 130 -9.78 0.38 14.00
N HIS A 131 -9.82 1.57 13.38
CA HIS A 131 -10.07 2.82 14.11
C HIS A 131 -11.54 2.99 14.51
N THR A 132 -12.48 2.25 13.89
CA THR A 132 -13.89 2.30 14.26
C THR A 132 -14.11 1.57 15.59
N GLY A 133 -15.02 2.07 16.43
CA GLY A 133 -15.33 1.43 17.71
C GLY A 133 -16.02 0.06 17.58
N ARG A 134 -16.55 -0.28 16.39
CA ARG A 134 -17.28 -1.52 16.11
C ARG A 134 -16.90 -2.06 14.71
N PRO A 135 -15.66 -2.52 14.53
CA PRO A 135 -15.12 -2.87 13.21
C PRO A 135 -15.88 -4.01 12.51
N TRP A 136 -16.54 -4.89 13.26
CA TRP A 136 -17.40 -5.94 12.71
C TRP A 136 -18.67 -5.43 12.02
N LEU A 137 -18.98 -4.14 12.12
CA LEU A 137 -20.08 -3.49 11.40
C LEU A 137 -19.62 -2.67 10.18
N ASP A 138 -18.32 -2.61 9.88
CA ASP A 138 -17.82 -1.77 8.77
C ASP A 138 -18.36 -2.21 7.40
N TYR A 139 -18.88 -3.45 7.28
CA TYR A 139 -19.61 -3.90 6.08
C TYR A 139 -20.83 -3.02 5.76
N MET A 140 -21.41 -2.32 6.74
CA MET A 140 -22.54 -1.40 6.56
C MET A 140 -22.15 -0.12 5.81
N LEU A 141 -20.85 0.16 5.65
CA LEU A 141 -20.36 1.27 4.82
C LEU A 141 -20.54 0.98 3.33
N PHE A 142 -20.66 -0.29 2.93
CA PHE A 142 -20.93 -0.65 1.56
C PHE A 142 -22.42 -0.54 1.24
N PRO A 143 -22.80 0.02 0.08
CA PRO A 143 -24.19 0.10 -0.34
C PRO A 143 -24.66 -1.28 -0.82
N LEU A 144 -25.03 -2.14 0.13
CA LEU A 144 -25.53 -3.49 -0.13
C LEU A 144 -27.03 -3.59 0.19
N PRO A 145 -27.85 -4.21 -0.69
CA PRO A 145 -29.23 -4.54 -0.37
C PRO A 145 -29.32 -5.37 0.93
N ASN A 146 -30.25 -5.03 1.80
CA ASN A 146 -30.36 -5.63 3.13
C ASN A 146 -31.82 -5.78 3.59
N GLN A 147 -32.00 -6.55 4.66
CA GLN A 147 -33.30 -6.86 5.26
C GLN A 147 -33.86 -5.76 6.17
N PHE A 148 -33.15 -4.65 6.35
CA PHE A 148 -33.55 -3.55 7.25
C PHE A 148 -34.46 -2.52 6.57
N GLY A 149 -35.20 -2.92 5.53
CA GLY A 149 -36.08 -2.02 4.77
C GLY A 149 -35.31 -1.06 3.86
N SER A 150 -34.33 -1.56 3.11
CA SER A 150 -33.48 -0.77 2.19
C SER A 150 -32.74 0.37 2.90
N LEU A 151 -32.02 0.04 3.97
CA LEU A 151 -31.14 0.98 4.66
C LEU A 151 -29.87 1.21 3.82
N TRP A 152 -29.44 2.47 3.65
CA TRP A 152 -28.26 2.83 2.86
C TRP A 152 -27.32 3.77 3.62
N PRO A 153 -26.02 3.81 3.27
CA PRO A 153 -25.10 4.79 3.81
C PRO A 153 -25.40 6.21 3.29
N ASN A 154 -24.95 7.23 4.02
CA ASN A 154 -25.05 8.64 3.60
C ASN A 154 -23.92 9.00 2.62
N PHE A 155 -24.27 9.31 1.38
CA PHE A 155 -23.31 9.61 0.31
C PHE A 155 -22.66 11.00 0.35
N ASN A 156 -22.95 11.81 1.38
CA ASN A 156 -22.34 13.14 1.53
C ASN A 156 -21.09 13.15 2.44
N SER A 157 -20.77 12.03 3.09
CA SER A 157 -19.64 11.97 4.02
C SER A 157 -18.32 11.71 3.30
N PRO A 158 -17.26 12.51 3.53
CA PRO A 158 -15.94 12.24 2.96
C PRO A 158 -15.33 10.93 3.48
N LEU A 159 -15.72 10.47 4.67
CA LEU A 159 -15.31 9.16 5.18
C LEU A 159 -15.87 8.01 4.34
N LEU A 160 -17.10 8.17 3.83
CA LEU A 160 -17.66 7.18 2.91
C LEU A 160 -16.95 7.24 1.55
N TRP A 161 -16.61 8.45 1.07
CA TRP A 161 -15.83 8.59 -0.16
C TRP A 161 -14.47 7.91 -0.06
N ASP A 162 -13.85 7.96 1.12
CA ASP A 162 -12.59 7.26 1.39
C ASP A 162 -12.71 5.73 1.27
N VAL A 163 -13.82 5.14 1.73
CA VAL A 163 -14.10 3.70 1.52
C VAL A 163 -14.08 3.36 0.03
N PHE A 164 -14.73 4.17 -0.82
CA PHE A 164 -14.72 3.95 -2.27
C PHE A 164 -13.36 4.25 -2.91
N ALA A 165 -12.69 5.32 -2.49
CA ALA A 165 -11.40 5.73 -3.01
C ALA A 165 -10.34 4.66 -2.72
N VAL A 166 -10.19 4.25 -1.47
CA VAL A 166 -9.20 3.26 -1.04
C VAL A 166 -9.52 1.88 -1.60
N SER A 167 -10.78 1.43 -1.59
CA SER A 167 -11.14 0.12 -2.17
C SER A 167 -10.86 0.05 -3.67
N THR A 168 -11.28 1.08 -4.43
CA THR A 168 -11.00 1.15 -5.86
C THR A 168 -9.50 1.28 -6.12
N TYR A 169 -8.80 2.09 -5.34
CA TYR A 169 -7.36 2.25 -5.44
C TYR A 169 -6.63 0.93 -5.20
N ALA A 170 -7.01 0.18 -4.17
CA ALA A 170 -6.46 -1.14 -3.87
C ALA A 170 -6.72 -2.13 -5.02
N THR A 171 -7.96 -2.19 -5.53
CA THR A 171 -8.34 -3.12 -6.60
C THR A 171 -7.65 -2.79 -7.93
N VAL A 172 -7.48 -1.52 -8.28
CA VAL A 172 -6.83 -1.11 -9.54
C VAL A 172 -5.30 -1.21 -9.45
N SER A 173 -4.72 -1.15 -8.25
CA SER A 173 -3.26 -1.23 -8.05
C SER A 173 -2.71 -2.66 -7.98
N ILE A 174 -3.59 -3.67 -7.84
CA ILE A 174 -3.25 -5.12 -7.84
C ILE A 174 -3.40 -5.66 -9.27
#